data_AF-A0A7X7QCE9-F1
#
_entry.id   AF-A0A7X7QCE9-F1
#
_cell.length_a   1.000
_cell.length_b   1.000
_cell.length_c   1.000
_cell.angle_alpha   90.00
_cell.angle_beta   90.00
_cell.angle_gamma   90.00
#
_symmetry.space_group_name_H-M   'P 1'
#
loop_
_entity.id
_entity.type
_entity.pdbx_description
1 polymer ?
#
loop_
_entity_poly.entity_id
_entity_poly.type
_entity_poly.pdbx_seq_one_letter_code
_entity_poly.pdbx_strand_id
1 'polypeptide(L)'
;MSSWRDLLLKEFTPKAARLTLVADPDGLLLEEGILDGIRDRGFELIPFEDPVAFRYAYESRFRSHWDRGENTDLVVVLRSPATDLSTLPYDLLQTGRMLSFSLGEIFPHLSYPVVAALDPSNLDALYDAQQLHAPGVLGDNATKEFALRHVFGIAPELIKQPSDLLRVLLRRHYLGQRIPAILDERLIQLLRQGDAFADWPLELIARDREAFWAFLQERWAIFLDRVAEDNLGIHEQPTPYALSIEGPVDLPFDHDDVRVYISNLFLEGWLRPVAHRRA
;
A
#
# COMPACT_ATOMS: atom_id res chain seq x y z
N MET A 1 -2.03 4.51 -21.05
CA MET A 1 -1.75 5.58 -20.07
C MET A 1 -0.26 5.50 -19.76
N SER A 2 0.42 6.63 -19.60
CA SER A 2 1.84 6.63 -19.20
C SER A 2 1.94 6.16 -17.75
N SER A 3 2.78 5.17 -17.46
CA SER A 3 3.11 4.78 -16.09
C SER A 3 4.04 5.84 -15.48
N TRP A 4 4.11 5.93 -14.15
CA TRP A 4 5.15 6.71 -13.49
C TRP A 4 6.56 6.25 -13.90
N ARG A 5 6.71 4.98 -14.28
CA ARG A 5 7.97 4.44 -14.81
C ARG A 5 8.43 5.14 -16.08
N ASP A 6 7.50 5.51 -16.95
CA ASP A 6 7.82 6.22 -18.19
C ASP A 6 8.43 7.60 -17.91
N LEU A 7 8.09 8.22 -16.77
CA LEU A 7 8.69 9.48 -16.33
C LEU A 7 10.18 9.33 -15.99
N LEU A 8 10.59 8.19 -15.46
CA LEU A 8 12.00 7.91 -15.15
C LEU A 8 12.74 7.44 -16.41
N LEU A 9 12.13 6.52 -17.14
CA LEU A 9 12.71 5.89 -18.33
C LEU A 9 12.98 6.87 -19.48
N LYS A 10 12.29 8.01 -19.54
CA LYS A 10 12.56 9.07 -20.54
C LYS A 10 13.95 9.71 -20.36
N GLU A 11 14.48 9.73 -19.13
CA GLU A 11 15.77 10.36 -18.85
C GLU A 11 16.94 9.51 -19.34
N PHE A 12 16.71 8.21 -19.53
CA PHE A 12 17.66 7.24 -20.07
C PHE A 12 17.62 7.23 -21.60
N THR A 13 18.07 8.34 -22.20
CA THR A 13 18.21 8.44 -23.66
C THR A 13 19.62 8.02 -24.09
N PRO A 14 19.78 7.01 -24.99
CA PRO A 14 21.09 6.57 -25.44
C PRO A 14 21.93 7.71 -26.02
N LYS A 15 23.26 7.65 -25.82
CA LYS A 15 24.23 8.65 -26.27
C LYS A 15 24.06 10.06 -25.67
N ALA A 16 23.16 10.26 -24.70
CA ALA A 16 23.03 11.53 -24.00
C ALA A 16 24.25 11.82 -23.11
N ALA A 17 24.77 10.81 -22.43
CA ALA A 17 25.99 10.86 -21.65
C ALA A 17 26.60 9.46 -21.55
N ARG A 18 27.94 9.38 -21.55
CA ARG A 18 28.66 8.11 -21.35
C ARG A 18 28.48 7.57 -19.93
N LEU A 19 28.43 8.47 -18.95
CA LEU A 19 28.24 8.18 -17.55
C LEU A 19 27.02 8.95 -17.05
N THR A 20 26.05 8.25 -16.48
CA THR A 20 24.91 8.84 -15.77
C THR A 20 24.98 8.43 -14.32
N LEU A 21 24.97 9.40 -13.40
CA LEU A 21 24.98 9.20 -11.96
C LEU A 21 23.57 9.49 -11.45
N VAL A 22 22.94 8.55 -10.74
CA VAL A 22 21.56 8.70 -10.28
C VAL A 22 21.48 8.61 -8.77
N ALA A 23 20.92 9.62 -8.11
CA ALA A 23 20.50 9.55 -6.72
C ALA A 23 19.09 8.95 -6.65
N ASP A 24 18.94 7.85 -5.91
CA ASP A 24 17.66 7.15 -5.74
C ASP A 24 17.42 6.83 -4.26
N PRO A 25 17.02 7.83 -3.45
CA PRO A 25 16.76 7.65 -2.02
C PRO A 25 15.62 6.66 -1.72
N ASP A 26 14.69 6.48 -2.66
CA ASP A 26 13.47 5.68 -2.50
C ASP A 26 13.58 4.28 -3.12
N GLY A 27 14.70 3.96 -3.79
CA GLY A 27 14.94 2.65 -4.41
C GLY A 27 14.07 2.35 -5.64
N LEU A 28 13.60 3.39 -6.34
CA LEU A 28 12.73 3.31 -7.51
C LEU A 28 13.36 2.55 -8.68
N LEU A 29 14.68 2.65 -8.83
CA LEU A 29 15.41 2.00 -9.93
C LEU A 29 15.63 0.50 -9.72
N LEU A 30 15.31 -0.04 -8.53
CA LEU A 30 15.41 -1.47 -8.23
C LEU A 30 14.17 -2.24 -8.65
N GLU A 31 13.12 -1.53 -9.02
CA GLU A 31 11.88 -2.14 -9.46
C GLU A 31 12.07 -2.81 -10.83
N GLU A 32 11.61 -4.06 -10.98
CA GLU A 32 11.92 -4.89 -12.16
C GLU A 32 11.57 -4.21 -13.49
N GLY A 33 10.40 -3.55 -13.57
CA GLY A 33 9.98 -2.85 -14.78
C GLY A 33 10.91 -1.69 -15.17
N ILE A 34 11.52 -1.03 -14.19
CA ILE A 34 12.52 0.02 -14.43
C ILE A 34 13.86 -0.59 -14.85
N LEU A 35 14.33 -1.63 -14.15
CA LEU A 35 15.57 -2.33 -14.46
C LEU A 35 15.58 -2.83 -15.90
N ASP A 36 14.52 -3.54 -16.30
CA ASP A 36 14.37 -4.04 -17.66
C ASP A 36 14.27 -2.89 -18.67
N GLY A 37 13.49 -1.85 -18.35
CA GLY A 37 13.37 -0.67 -19.20
C GLY A 37 14.70 0.07 -19.43
N ILE A 38 15.58 0.11 -18.43
CA ILE A 38 16.93 0.70 -18.54
C ILE A 38 17.83 -0.19 -19.40
N ARG A 39 17.80 -1.51 -19.18
CA ARG A 39 18.59 -2.49 -19.96
C ARG A 39 18.20 -2.53 -21.42
N ASP A 40 16.90 -2.45 -21.73
CA ASP A 40 16.39 -2.40 -23.10
C ASP A 40 16.84 -1.15 -23.86
N ARG A 41 17.11 -0.06 -23.13
CA ARG A 41 17.68 1.17 -23.67
C ARG A 41 19.21 1.09 -23.82
N GLY A 42 19.83 -0.05 -23.54
CA GLY A 42 21.26 -0.29 -23.71
C GLY A 42 22.13 0.22 -22.56
N PHE A 43 21.50 0.59 -21.44
CA PHE A 43 22.21 1.04 -20.25
C PHE A 43 22.50 -0.13 -19.32
N GLU A 44 23.65 -0.09 -18.67
CA GLU A 44 23.98 -1.00 -17.60
C GLU A 44 23.94 -0.29 -16.25
N LEU A 45 23.37 -0.97 -15.25
CA LEU A 45 23.21 -0.47 -13.89
C LEU A 45 24.26 -1.07 -12.95
N ILE A 46 24.97 -0.20 -12.25
CA ILE A 46 25.91 -0.60 -11.20
C ILE A 46 25.58 0.13 -9.90
N PRO A 47 25.22 -0.59 -8.82
CA PRO A 47 24.99 0.01 -7.52
C PRO A 47 26.30 0.48 -6.89
N PHE A 48 26.29 1.68 -6.32
CA PHE A 48 27.42 2.23 -5.56
C PHE A 48 27.26 1.92 -4.06
N GLU A 49 27.56 0.68 -3.67
CA GLU A 49 27.53 0.25 -2.25
C GLU A 49 28.95 0.05 -1.69
N ASP A 50 29.84 -0.58 -2.45
CA ASP A 50 31.25 -0.75 -2.12
C ASP A 50 32.10 0.05 -3.13
N PRO A 51 32.81 1.12 -2.69
CA PRO A 51 33.63 1.94 -3.57
C PRO A 51 34.74 1.17 -4.30
N VAL A 52 35.31 0.13 -3.69
CA VAL A 52 36.40 -0.68 -4.29
C VAL A 52 35.83 -1.61 -5.35
N ALA A 53 34.76 -2.34 -5.04
CA ALA A 53 34.10 -3.23 -6.00
C ALA A 53 33.54 -2.42 -7.19
N PHE A 54 32.92 -1.28 -6.89
CA PHE A 54 32.45 -0.33 -7.90
C PHE A 54 33.60 0.11 -8.81
N ARG A 55 34.73 0.58 -8.23
CA ARG A 55 35.85 1.08 -9.02
C ARG A 55 36.42 0.01 -9.93
N TYR A 56 36.56 -1.22 -9.42
CA TYR A 56 37.01 -2.35 -10.24
C TYR A 56 36.08 -2.59 -11.43
N ALA A 57 34.75 -2.64 -11.21
CA ALA A 57 33.77 -2.85 -12.27
C ALA A 57 33.76 -1.71 -13.29
N TYR A 58 33.82 -0.46 -12.83
CA TYR A 58 33.87 0.74 -13.66
C TYR A 58 35.11 0.75 -14.58
N GLU A 59 36.30 0.56 -14.01
CA GLU A 59 37.58 0.59 -14.76
C GLU A 59 37.67 -0.56 -15.76
N SER A 60 37.31 -1.77 -15.34
CA SER A 60 37.45 -2.97 -16.18
C SER A 60 36.44 -3.02 -17.33
N ARG A 61 35.18 -2.65 -17.10
CA ARG A 61 34.07 -2.88 -18.03
C ARG A 61 33.64 -1.66 -18.83
N PHE A 62 33.95 -0.45 -18.38
CA PHE A 62 33.47 0.77 -19.04
C PHE A 62 34.62 1.68 -19.45
N ARG A 63 35.47 2.09 -18.51
CA ARG A 63 36.58 2.99 -18.84
C ARG A 63 37.51 2.37 -19.88
N SER A 64 37.84 1.09 -19.74
CA SER A 64 38.68 0.37 -20.71
C SER A 64 38.07 0.36 -22.12
N HIS A 65 36.74 0.27 -22.24
CA HIS A 65 36.01 0.31 -23.50
C HIS A 65 35.97 1.72 -24.10
N TRP A 66 35.76 2.74 -23.26
CA TRP A 66 35.80 4.14 -23.68
C TRP A 66 37.18 4.58 -24.17
N ASP A 67 38.25 4.11 -23.54
CA ASP A 67 39.63 4.36 -23.98
C ASP A 67 39.92 3.75 -25.36
N ARG A 68 39.18 2.70 -25.75
CA ARG A 68 39.22 2.10 -27.10
C ARG A 68 38.26 2.74 -28.10
N GLY A 69 37.53 3.78 -27.69
CA GLY A 69 36.55 4.49 -28.53
C GLY A 69 35.20 3.77 -28.68
N GLU A 70 34.94 2.72 -27.91
CA GLU A 70 33.66 2.03 -27.89
C GLU A 70 32.62 2.89 -27.14
N ASN A 71 31.39 2.99 -27.66
CA ASN A 71 30.30 3.69 -27.00
C ASN A 71 29.49 2.69 -26.16
N THR A 72 29.76 2.67 -24.86
CA THR A 72 28.92 1.99 -23.86
C THR A 72 28.29 3.05 -22.97
N ASP A 73 26.96 3.08 -22.87
CA ASP A 73 26.26 4.01 -21.99
C ASP A 73 26.12 3.37 -20.60
N LEU A 74 26.83 3.91 -19.60
CA LEU A 74 26.82 3.41 -18.22
C LEU A 74 25.89 4.25 -17.35
N VAL A 75 25.05 3.58 -16.56
CA VAL A 75 24.31 4.19 -15.44
C VAL A 75 24.89 3.67 -14.12
N VAL A 76 25.33 4.60 -13.30
CA VAL A 76 25.71 4.35 -11.91
C VAL A 76 24.54 4.78 -11.04
N VAL A 77 24.02 3.84 -10.26
CA VAL A 77 22.98 4.13 -9.27
C VAL A 77 23.63 4.26 -7.92
N LEU A 78 23.49 5.45 -7.36
CA LEU A 78 23.85 5.74 -6.00
C LEU A 78 22.65 5.46 -5.10
N ARG A 79 22.71 4.33 -4.40
CA ARG A 79 21.95 4.17 -3.16
C ARG A 79 22.74 4.85 -2.06
N SER A 80 22.56 6.15 -1.90
CA SER A 80 22.92 6.79 -0.63
C SER A 80 21.64 7.21 0.08
N PRO A 81 21.44 6.81 1.34
CA PRO A 81 20.35 7.32 2.17
C PRO A 81 20.45 8.84 2.39
N ALA A 82 21.63 9.43 2.15
CA ALA A 82 21.76 10.86 1.94
C ALA A 82 21.64 11.15 0.44
N THR A 83 20.78 12.10 0.07
CA THR A 83 20.60 12.69 -1.28
C THR A 83 21.90 13.21 -1.93
N ASP A 84 23.04 13.03 -1.27
CA ASP A 84 24.28 13.70 -1.55
C ASP A 84 25.21 12.84 -2.42
N LEU A 85 25.13 13.12 -3.73
CA LEU A 85 26.09 12.63 -4.73
C LEU A 85 27.52 13.10 -4.45
N SER A 86 27.75 14.05 -3.54
CA SER A 86 29.10 14.56 -3.20
C SER A 86 30.04 13.51 -2.61
N THR A 87 29.51 12.37 -2.18
CA THR A 87 30.31 11.23 -1.68
C THR A 87 31.05 10.48 -2.78
N LEU A 88 30.71 10.72 -4.05
CA LEU A 88 31.36 10.08 -5.18
C LEU A 88 32.77 10.64 -5.43
N PRO A 89 33.70 9.80 -5.95
CA PRO A 89 34.97 10.26 -6.48
C PRO A 89 34.78 11.43 -7.47
N TYR A 90 35.61 12.47 -7.29
CA TYR A 90 35.49 13.73 -8.02
C TYR A 90 35.59 13.56 -9.56
N ASP A 91 36.33 12.57 -10.04
CA ASP A 91 36.46 12.27 -11.47
C ASP A 91 35.13 11.78 -12.10
N LEU A 92 34.33 11.05 -11.33
CA LEU A 92 32.99 10.65 -11.76
C LEU A 92 32.04 11.84 -11.80
N LEU A 93 32.10 12.70 -10.77
CA LEU A 93 31.27 13.91 -10.68
C LEU A 93 31.54 14.91 -11.82
N GLN A 94 32.80 15.03 -12.26
CA GLN A 94 33.15 15.89 -13.40
C GLN A 94 32.65 15.34 -14.75
N THR A 95 32.62 14.02 -14.91
CA THR A 95 32.35 13.37 -16.20
C THR A 95 30.87 12.98 -16.36
N GLY A 96 30.20 12.71 -15.24
CA GLY A 96 28.86 12.13 -15.21
C GLY A 96 27.74 13.16 -15.30
N ARG A 97 26.69 12.82 -16.05
CA ARG A 97 25.40 13.50 -15.98
C ARG A 97 24.71 13.09 -14.68
N MET A 98 24.35 14.06 -13.84
CA MET A 98 23.65 13.78 -12.58
C MET A 98 22.13 13.80 -12.77
N LEU A 99 21.44 12.82 -12.20
CA LEU A 99 19.99 12.72 -12.07
C LEU A 99 19.62 12.41 -10.62
N SER A 100 18.41 12.77 -10.23
CA SER A 100 17.80 12.41 -8.97
C SER A 100 16.42 11.89 -9.28
N PHE A 101 16.00 10.82 -8.61
CA PHE A 101 14.64 10.30 -8.67
C PHE A 101 14.13 10.09 -7.27
N SER A 102 12.99 10.69 -6.95
CA SER A 102 12.34 10.50 -5.66
C SER A 102 10.84 10.37 -5.83
N LEU A 103 10.18 9.79 -4.82
CA LEU A 103 8.73 9.78 -4.72
C LEU A 103 8.14 11.20 -4.77
N GLY A 104 8.86 12.21 -4.27
CA GLY A 104 8.44 13.60 -4.34
C GLY A 104 8.35 14.14 -5.77
N GLU A 105 9.18 13.66 -6.69
CA GLU A 105 9.12 14.05 -8.11
C GLU A 105 8.00 13.32 -8.86
N ILE A 106 7.71 12.07 -8.48
CA ILE A 106 6.63 11.27 -9.08
C ILE A 106 5.25 11.73 -8.57
N PHE A 107 5.18 12.09 -7.29
CA PHE A 107 3.95 12.46 -6.58
C PHE A 107 4.04 13.89 -6.03
N PRO A 108 4.19 14.92 -6.90
CA PRO A 108 4.50 16.29 -6.49
C PRO A 108 3.36 16.96 -5.69
N HIS A 109 2.16 16.41 -5.76
CA HIS A 109 0.98 16.96 -5.10
C HIS A 109 0.59 16.20 -3.84
N LEU A 110 1.32 15.14 -3.49
CA LEU A 110 1.05 14.30 -2.34
C LEU A 110 2.16 14.46 -1.29
N SER A 111 1.80 14.25 -0.03
CA SER A 111 2.75 14.28 1.07
C SER A 111 3.75 13.13 0.97
N TYR A 112 5.04 13.46 0.81
CA TYR A 112 6.13 12.48 0.71
C TYR A 112 6.15 11.45 1.85
N PRO A 113 6.08 11.83 3.16
CA PRO A 113 6.02 10.86 4.25
C PRO A 113 4.88 9.84 4.15
N VAL A 114 3.73 10.23 3.57
CA VAL A 114 2.59 9.33 3.40
C VAL A 114 2.84 8.38 2.23
N VAL A 115 3.36 8.88 1.12
CA VAL A 115 3.69 8.06 -0.06
C VAL A 115 4.80 7.06 0.27
N ALA A 116 5.85 7.49 0.97
CA ALA A 116 6.97 6.65 1.38
C ALA A 116 6.57 5.52 2.36
N ALA A 117 5.42 5.63 3.03
CA ALA A 117 4.90 4.58 3.91
C ALA A 117 4.08 3.52 3.17
N LEU A 118 3.72 3.74 1.89
CA LEU A 118 2.99 2.77 1.09
C LEU A 118 3.90 1.65 0.61
N ASP A 119 3.34 0.44 0.48
CA ASP A 119 4.02 -0.63 -0.24
C ASP A 119 4.20 -0.24 -1.72
N PRO A 120 5.37 -0.52 -2.34
CA PRO A 120 5.61 -0.26 -3.76
C PRO A 120 4.52 -0.78 -4.70
N SER A 121 3.85 -1.89 -4.35
CA SER A 121 2.75 -2.45 -5.14
C SER A 121 1.56 -1.50 -5.30
N ASN A 122 1.46 -0.48 -4.44
CA ASN A 122 0.36 0.49 -4.45
C ASN A 122 0.69 1.76 -5.25
N LEU A 123 1.94 1.97 -5.67
CA LEU A 123 2.36 3.18 -6.36
C LEU A 123 1.68 3.34 -7.72
N ASP A 124 1.42 2.24 -8.43
CA ASP A 124 0.69 2.26 -9.71
C ASP A 124 -0.74 2.80 -9.53
N ALA A 125 -1.49 2.23 -8.58
CA ALA A 125 -2.84 2.68 -8.26
C ALA A 125 -2.86 4.14 -7.78
N LEU A 126 -1.86 4.54 -6.97
CA LEU A 126 -1.74 5.91 -6.49
C LEU A 126 -1.46 6.89 -7.64
N TYR A 127 -0.59 6.50 -8.57
CA TYR A 127 -0.22 7.35 -9.70
C TYR A 127 -1.41 7.51 -10.66
N ASP A 128 -2.11 6.43 -10.99
CA ASP A 128 -3.32 6.47 -11.79
C ASP A 128 -4.39 7.36 -11.15
N ALA A 129 -4.57 7.25 -9.83
CA ALA A 129 -5.48 8.10 -9.08
C ALA A 129 -5.07 9.59 -9.14
N GLN A 130 -3.79 9.90 -9.00
CA GLN A 130 -3.28 11.27 -9.11
C GLN A 130 -3.57 11.87 -10.50
N GLN A 131 -3.35 11.10 -11.57
CA GLN A 131 -3.62 11.56 -12.94
C GLN A 131 -5.12 11.76 -13.19
N LEU A 132 -5.95 10.86 -12.67
CA LEU A 132 -7.39 10.90 -12.89
C LEU A 132 -8.08 12.03 -12.11
N HIS A 133 -7.70 12.21 -10.84
CA HIS A 133 -8.41 13.10 -9.93
C HIS A 133 -7.76 14.47 -9.74
N ALA A 134 -6.46 14.61 -10.07
CA ALA A 134 -5.70 15.86 -10.00
C ALA A 134 -6.01 16.70 -8.73
N PRO A 135 -5.75 16.17 -7.52
CA PRO A 135 -6.32 16.69 -6.28
C PRO A 135 -5.80 18.07 -5.81
N GLY A 136 -4.91 18.71 -6.57
CA GLY A 136 -4.11 19.86 -6.09
C GLY A 136 -3.11 19.43 -5.00
N VAL A 137 -2.40 20.39 -4.41
CA VAL A 137 -1.39 20.10 -3.37
C VAL A 137 -2.08 19.68 -2.08
N LEU A 138 -1.84 18.44 -1.64
CA LEU A 138 -2.40 17.86 -0.43
C LEU A 138 -1.38 17.85 0.71
N GLY A 139 -1.84 18.21 1.92
CA GLY A 139 -1.09 17.92 3.14
C GLY A 139 -1.22 16.46 3.56
N ASP A 140 -0.58 16.07 4.67
CA ASP A 140 -0.53 14.69 5.15
C ASP A 140 -1.90 14.05 5.31
N ASN A 141 -2.82 14.66 6.07
CA ASN A 141 -4.14 14.06 6.33
C ASN A 141 -4.95 13.90 5.04
N ALA A 142 -4.92 14.90 4.16
CA ALA A 142 -5.61 14.83 2.88
C ALA A 142 -4.98 13.77 1.95
N THR A 143 -3.66 13.61 1.98
CA THR A 143 -2.96 12.55 1.24
C THR A 143 -3.35 11.16 1.77
N LYS A 144 -3.45 10.99 3.09
CA LYS A 144 -3.89 9.72 3.70
C LYS A 144 -5.31 9.38 3.28
N GLU A 145 -6.23 10.34 3.30
CA GLU A 145 -7.61 10.16 2.85
C GLU A 145 -7.71 9.89 1.34
N PHE A 146 -6.88 10.56 0.55
CA PHE A 146 -6.77 10.31 -0.89
C PHE A 146 -6.32 8.87 -1.17
N ALA A 147 -5.28 8.40 -0.48
CA ALA A 147 -4.80 7.02 -0.59
C ALA A 147 -5.86 6.01 -0.14
N LEU A 148 -6.50 6.23 1.02
CA LEU A 148 -7.60 5.38 1.49
C LEU A 148 -8.69 5.24 0.42
N ARG A 149 -9.13 6.35 -0.17
CA ARG A 149 -10.22 6.37 -1.15
C ARG A 149 -9.84 5.70 -2.47
N HIS A 150 -8.71 6.11 -3.06
CA HIS A 150 -8.41 5.78 -4.45
C HIS A 150 -7.50 4.56 -4.62
N VAL A 151 -6.71 4.21 -3.60
CA VAL A 151 -5.86 3.01 -3.61
C VAL A 151 -6.57 1.84 -2.94
N PHE A 152 -7.12 2.06 -1.75
CA PHE A 152 -7.72 0.98 -0.95
C PHE A 152 -9.23 0.85 -1.14
N GLY A 153 -9.89 1.83 -1.77
CA GLY A 153 -11.34 1.83 -1.99
C GLY A 153 -12.13 2.05 -0.69
N ILE A 154 -11.54 2.77 0.26
CA ILE A 154 -12.12 3.10 1.56
C ILE A 154 -12.41 4.60 1.59
N ALA A 155 -13.68 4.97 1.56
CA ALA A 155 -14.15 6.35 1.66
C ALA A 155 -14.76 6.56 3.05
N PRO A 156 -14.02 7.13 4.04
CA PRO A 156 -14.49 7.23 5.42
C PRO A 156 -15.81 7.99 5.56
N GLU A 157 -16.04 9.01 4.72
CA GLU A 157 -17.26 9.82 4.70
C GLU A 157 -18.54 9.05 4.30
N LEU A 158 -18.38 7.86 3.69
CA LEU A 158 -19.48 6.98 3.30
C LEU A 158 -19.80 5.94 4.38
N ILE A 159 -19.01 5.85 5.45
CA ILE A 159 -19.19 4.87 6.52
C ILE A 159 -20.05 5.52 7.60
N LYS A 160 -21.38 5.36 7.50
CA LYS A 160 -22.35 6.07 8.36
C LYS A 160 -23.09 5.16 9.33
N GLN A 161 -23.16 3.87 9.03
CA GLN A 161 -23.87 2.87 9.83
C GLN A 161 -23.03 1.59 10.00
N PRO A 162 -23.36 0.74 10.99
CA PRO A 162 -22.70 -0.55 11.24
C PRO A 162 -22.48 -1.43 10.00
N SER A 163 -23.45 -1.49 9.07
CA SER A 163 -23.35 -2.29 7.85
C SER A 163 -22.27 -1.76 6.90
N ASP A 164 -22.12 -0.44 6.78
CA ASP A 164 -21.08 0.17 5.95
C ASP A 164 -19.69 -0.17 6.48
N LEU A 165 -19.50 -0.03 7.79
CA LEU A 165 -18.22 -0.33 8.44
C LEU A 165 -17.88 -1.81 8.27
N LEU A 166 -18.85 -2.68 8.57
CA LEU A 166 -18.68 -4.12 8.47
C LEU A 166 -18.31 -4.53 7.03
N ARG A 167 -18.99 -3.97 6.02
CA ARG A 167 -18.68 -4.20 4.60
C ARG A 167 -17.26 -3.78 4.24
N VAL A 168 -16.80 -2.62 4.73
CA VAL A 168 -15.44 -2.12 4.49
C VAL A 168 -14.40 -3.05 5.13
N LEU A 169 -14.58 -3.44 6.39
CA LEU A 169 -13.67 -4.35 7.09
C LEU A 169 -13.66 -5.74 6.45
N LEU A 170 -14.82 -6.27 6.06
CA LEU A 170 -14.95 -7.53 5.34
C LEU A 170 -14.16 -7.52 4.04
N ARG A 171 -14.40 -6.53 3.18
CA ARG A 171 -13.70 -6.40 1.90
C ARG A 171 -12.19 -6.30 2.09
N ARG A 172 -11.74 -5.46 3.03
CA ARG A 172 -10.33 -5.26 3.35
C ARG A 172 -9.64 -6.56 3.74
N HIS A 173 -10.21 -7.26 4.73
CA HIS A 173 -9.63 -8.47 5.30
C HIS A 173 -9.72 -9.66 4.36
N TYR A 174 -10.81 -9.75 3.59
CA TYR A 174 -11.00 -10.78 2.59
C TYR A 174 -9.98 -10.68 1.45
N LEU A 175 -9.73 -9.46 0.94
CA LEU A 175 -8.71 -9.21 -0.08
C LEU A 175 -7.27 -9.25 0.47
N GLY A 176 -7.09 -9.36 1.79
CA GLY A 176 -5.77 -9.33 2.42
C GLY A 176 -5.01 -8.02 2.18
N GLN A 177 -5.72 -6.89 2.09
CA GLN A 177 -5.11 -5.59 1.79
C GLN A 177 -4.10 -5.19 2.88
N ARG A 178 -2.86 -4.94 2.46
CA ARG A 178 -1.79 -4.44 3.34
C ARG A 178 -1.86 -2.91 3.39
N ILE A 179 -2.62 -2.40 4.35
CA ILE A 179 -2.76 -0.96 4.59
C ILE A 179 -1.71 -0.53 5.63
N PRO A 180 -0.88 0.49 5.36
CA PRO A 180 0.07 0.99 6.35
C PRO A 180 -0.60 1.54 7.60
N ALA A 181 0.05 1.38 8.76
CA ALA A 181 -0.48 1.79 10.06
C ALA A 181 -0.92 3.26 10.10
N ILE A 182 -0.19 4.16 9.40
CA ILE A 182 -0.53 5.59 9.34
C ILE A 182 -1.90 5.88 8.70
N LEU A 183 -2.34 5.01 7.77
CA LEU A 183 -3.64 5.13 7.12
C LEU A 183 -4.73 4.54 8.00
N ASP A 184 -4.44 3.43 8.70
CA ASP A 184 -5.34 2.87 9.70
C ASP A 184 -5.61 3.84 10.83
N GLU A 185 -4.58 4.50 11.34
CA GLU A 185 -4.73 5.54 12.36
C GLU A 185 -5.63 6.67 11.88
N ARG A 186 -5.45 7.12 10.63
CA ARG A 186 -6.30 8.16 10.07
C ARG A 186 -7.74 7.69 9.89
N LEU A 187 -7.95 6.48 9.37
CA LEU A 187 -9.28 5.89 9.22
C LEU A 187 -10.00 5.79 10.56
N ILE A 188 -9.34 5.24 11.58
CA ILE A 188 -9.90 5.12 12.93
C ILE A 188 -10.21 6.50 13.50
N GLN A 189 -9.29 7.48 13.39
CA GLN A 189 -9.54 8.85 13.85
C GLN A 189 -10.80 9.45 13.20
N LEU A 190 -11.02 9.23 11.90
CA LEU A 190 -12.21 9.71 11.21
C LEU A 190 -13.48 9.00 11.69
N LEU A 191 -13.44 7.67 11.86
CA LEU A 191 -14.59 6.89 12.35
C LEU A 191 -14.96 7.24 13.80
N ARG A 192 -13.98 7.61 14.62
CA ARG A 192 -14.16 8.03 16.03
C ARG A 192 -14.70 9.46 16.18
N GLN A 193 -14.83 10.24 15.10
CA GLN A 193 -15.44 11.57 15.17
C GLN A 193 -16.95 11.53 15.41
N GLY A 194 -17.59 10.41 15.10
CA GLY A 194 -19.00 10.17 15.40
C GLY A 194 -19.18 9.11 16.49
N ASP A 195 -20.34 9.11 17.13
CA ASP A 195 -20.66 8.16 18.19
C ASP A 195 -21.11 6.78 17.66
N ALA A 196 -21.40 6.66 16.37
CA ALA A 196 -21.94 5.44 15.74
C ALA A 196 -21.04 4.20 15.91
N PHE A 197 -19.74 4.41 16.13
CA PHE A 197 -18.76 3.34 16.27
C PHE A 197 -18.02 3.38 17.62
N ALA A 198 -18.56 4.07 18.64
CA ALA A 198 -17.90 4.23 19.94
C ALA A 198 -17.54 2.88 20.59
N ASP A 199 -18.48 1.93 20.56
CA ASP A 199 -18.30 0.62 21.18
C ASP A 199 -17.53 -0.38 20.30
N TRP A 200 -17.16 -0.02 19.07
CA TRP A 200 -16.43 -0.94 18.20
C TRP A 200 -14.93 -0.98 18.57
N PRO A 201 -14.29 -2.17 18.62
CA PRO A 201 -12.87 -2.31 18.93
C PRO A 201 -11.98 -2.03 17.71
N LEU A 202 -12.14 -0.86 17.08
CA LEU A 202 -11.54 -0.53 15.78
C LEU A 202 -10.02 -0.69 15.75
N GLU A 203 -9.34 -0.38 16.84
CA GLU A 203 -7.88 -0.47 16.99
C GLU A 203 -7.38 -1.91 16.86
N LEU A 204 -8.22 -2.89 17.19
CA LEU A 204 -7.95 -4.32 17.05
C LEU A 204 -8.43 -4.83 15.69
N ILE A 205 -9.73 -4.72 15.42
CA ILE A 205 -10.36 -5.42 14.29
C ILE A 205 -10.07 -4.79 12.93
N ALA A 206 -9.64 -3.52 12.86
CA ALA A 206 -9.25 -2.94 11.59
C ALA A 206 -7.90 -3.51 11.12
N ARG A 207 -6.97 -3.73 12.05
CA ARG A 207 -5.57 -4.09 11.76
C ARG A 207 -5.35 -5.59 11.72
N ASP A 208 -6.01 -6.32 12.60
CA ASP A 208 -5.82 -7.75 12.78
C ASP A 208 -6.97 -8.54 12.14
N ARG A 209 -6.61 -9.28 11.10
CA ARG A 209 -7.54 -10.12 10.34
C ARG A 209 -8.08 -11.28 11.16
N GLU A 210 -7.24 -11.93 11.96
CA GLU A 210 -7.66 -13.08 12.77
C GLU A 210 -8.57 -12.63 13.91
N ALA A 211 -8.24 -11.50 14.55
CA ALA A 211 -9.11 -10.89 15.54
C ALA A 211 -10.46 -10.47 14.94
N PHE A 212 -10.48 -9.95 13.71
CA PHE A 212 -11.73 -9.63 13.03
C PHE A 212 -12.58 -10.89 12.74
N TRP A 213 -11.97 -11.98 12.27
CA TRP A 213 -12.71 -13.24 12.08
C TRP A 213 -13.25 -13.81 13.38
N ALA A 214 -12.47 -13.79 14.45
CA ALA A 214 -12.94 -14.17 15.78
C ALA A 214 -14.11 -13.29 16.25
N PHE A 215 -14.00 -11.97 16.05
CA PHE A 215 -15.05 -11.00 16.38
C PHE A 215 -16.38 -11.32 15.68
N LEU A 216 -16.34 -11.68 14.38
CA LEU A 216 -17.53 -12.11 13.64
C LEU A 216 -18.05 -13.48 14.10
N GLN A 217 -17.15 -14.44 14.31
CA GLN A 217 -17.50 -15.81 14.73
C GLN A 217 -18.28 -15.83 16.04
N GLU A 218 -17.86 -15.02 17.02
CA GLU A 218 -18.54 -14.91 18.32
C GLU A 218 -19.98 -14.38 18.18
N ARG A 219 -20.19 -13.41 17.30
CA ARG A 219 -21.49 -12.73 17.12
C ARG A 219 -22.41 -13.48 16.17
N TRP A 220 -21.88 -14.37 15.34
CA TRP A 220 -22.67 -15.19 14.43
C TRP A 220 -23.66 -16.10 15.17
N ALA A 221 -23.23 -16.74 16.25
CA ALA A 221 -24.11 -17.60 17.05
C ALA A 221 -25.30 -16.81 17.63
N ILE A 222 -25.02 -15.60 18.14
CA ILE A 222 -26.01 -14.70 18.72
C ILE A 222 -27.04 -14.26 17.68
N PHE A 223 -26.55 -13.90 16.49
CA PHE A 223 -27.42 -13.54 15.37
C PHE A 223 -28.35 -14.69 14.98
N LEU A 224 -27.86 -15.94 14.93
CA LEU A 224 -28.69 -17.10 14.61
C LEU A 224 -29.77 -17.35 15.67
N ASP A 225 -29.41 -17.27 16.95
CA ASP A 225 -30.36 -17.43 18.06
C ASP A 225 -31.47 -16.38 17.96
N ARG A 226 -31.11 -15.10 17.73
CA ARG A 226 -32.07 -14.01 17.53
C ARG A 226 -33.00 -14.27 16.35
N VAL A 227 -32.46 -14.68 15.20
CA VAL A 227 -33.28 -15.00 14.01
C VAL A 227 -34.20 -16.19 14.28
N ALA A 228 -33.76 -17.19 15.05
CA ALA A 228 -34.60 -18.32 15.42
C ALA A 228 -35.72 -17.91 16.39
N GLU A 229 -35.42 -17.07 17.38
CA GLU A 229 -36.37 -16.51 18.35
C GLU A 229 -37.43 -15.64 17.69
N ASP A 230 -37.03 -14.73 16.79
CA ASP A 230 -37.94 -13.86 16.03
C ASP A 230 -38.91 -14.68 15.17
N ASN A 231 -38.43 -15.76 14.56
CA ASN A 231 -39.27 -16.68 13.77
C ASN A 231 -40.25 -17.49 14.64
N LEU A 232 -39.93 -17.72 15.92
CA LEU A 232 -40.73 -18.50 16.86
C LEU A 232 -41.64 -17.63 17.74
N GLY A 233 -41.45 -16.30 17.74
CA GLY A 233 -42.17 -15.35 18.60
C GLY A 233 -41.87 -15.55 20.09
N ILE A 234 -40.71 -16.12 20.43
CA ILE A 234 -40.28 -16.40 21.80
C ILE A 234 -39.15 -15.45 22.13
N HIS A 235 -39.37 -14.52 23.06
CA HIS A 235 -38.30 -13.69 23.63
C HIS A 235 -37.83 -14.32 24.94
N GLU A 236 -36.88 -15.25 24.87
CA GLU A 236 -36.15 -15.69 26.07
C GLU A 236 -35.16 -14.60 26.48
N GLN A 237 -34.86 -14.49 27.78
CA GLN A 237 -33.83 -13.54 28.23
C GLN A 237 -32.48 -13.98 27.66
N PRO A 238 -31.73 -13.08 27.00
CA PRO A 238 -30.49 -13.47 26.33
C PRO A 238 -29.54 -14.09 27.35
N THR A 239 -29.12 -15.33 27.11
CA THR A 239 -28.04 -15.92 27.87
C THR A 239 -26.81 -15.03 27.71
N PRO A 240 -26.10 -14.67 28.81
CA PRO A 240 -24.93 -13.82 28.70
C PRO A 240 -23.85 -14.56 27.92
N TYR A 241 -23.68 -14.17 26.66
CA TYR A 241 -22.58 -14.59 25.83
C TYR A 241 -21.28 -14.01 26.40
N ALA A 242 -20.36 -14.87 26.83
CA ALA A 242 -19.03 -14.45 27.22
C ALA A 242 -18.20 -14.18 25.95
N LEU A 243 -18.22 -12.94 25.48
CA LEU A 243 -17.43 -12.49 24.33
C LEU A 243 -16.00 -12.22 24.77
N SER A 244 -15.02 -12.75 24.04
CA SER A 244 -13.60 -12.47 24.33
C SER A 244 -13.17 -11.13 23.76
N ILE A 245 -13.82 -10.68 22.68
CA ILE A 245 -13.59 -9.38 22.06
C ILE A 245 -14.78 -8.48 22.34
N GLU A 246 -14.52 -7.37 23.04
CA GLU A 246 -15.54 -6.36 23.36
C GLU A 246 -16.16 -5.74 22.10
N GLY A 247 -17.35 -5.17 22.27
CA GLY A 247 -18.03 -4.35 21.27
C GLY A 247 -19.45 -4.83 20.96
N PRO A 248 -20.10 -4.26 19.93
CA PRO A 248 -21.53 -4.44 19.71
C PRO A 248 -21.88 -5.90 19.52
N VAL A 249 -22.89 -6.36 20.24
CA VAL A 249 -23.34 -7.76 20.19
C VAL A 249 -24.06 -8.04 18.87
N ASP A 250 -24.94 -7.12 18.47
CA ASP A 250 -25.73 -7.23 17.25
C ASP A 250 -24.98 -6.68 16.05
N LEU A 251 -24.66 -7.56 15.10
CA LEU A 251 -24.11 -7.19 13.80
C LEU A 251 -25.15 -7.35 12.69
N PRO A 252 -25.13 -6.48 11.67
CA PRO A 252 -26.07 -6.53 10.54
C PRO A 252 -25.66 -7.59 9.51
N PHE A 253 -25.62 -8.86 9.91
CA PHE A 253 -25.26 -9.98 9.04
C PHE A 253 -26.30 -10.29 7.96
N ASP A 254 -27.55 -9.86 8.18
CA ASP A 254 -28.68 -9.96 7.26
C ASP A 254 -28.64 -8.92 6.13
N HIS A 255 -27.81 -7.87 6.25
CA HIS A 255 -27.65 -6.89 5.20
C HIS A 255 -27.06 -7.52 3.93
N ASP A 256 -27.67 -7.27 2.77
CA ASP A 256 -27.34 -7.95 1.51
C ASP A 256 -25.84 -7.86 1.17
N ASP A 257 -25.25 -6.66 1.26
CA ASP A 257 -23.81 -6.45 0.99
C ASP A 257 -22.87 -7.16 1.97
N VAL A 258 -23.33 -7.46 3.19
CA VAL A 258 -22.55 -8.18 4.22
C VAL A 258 -22.67 -9.68 3.99
N ARG A 259 -23.89 -10.16 3.73
CA ARG A 259 -24.23 -11.57 3.59
C ARG A 259 -23.40 -12.30 2.52
N VAL A 260 -23.08 -11.61 1.42
CA VAL A 260 -22.23 -12.16 0.35
C VAL A 260 -20.85 -12.55 0.88
N TYR A 261 -20.20 -11.65 1.63
CA TYR A 261 -18.91 -11.95 2.24
C TYR A 261 -19.02 -13.06 3.27
N ILE A 262 -19.99 -12.98 4.19
CA ILE A 262 -20.18 -14.00 5.23
C ILE A 262 -20.32 -15.40 4.63
N SER A 263 -21.09 -15.52 3.54
CA SER A 263 -21.25 -16.80 2.82
C SER A 263 -19.92 -17.33 2.30
N ASN A 264 -19.10 -16.47 1.69
CA ASN A 264 -17.77 -16.84 1.21
C ASN A 264 -16.83 -17.24 2.36
N LEU A 265 -16.88 -16.54 3.50
CA LEU A 265 -16.06 -16.85 4.66
C LEU A 265 -16.35 -18.26 5.21
N PHE A 266 -17.61 -18.71 5.18
CA PHE A 266 -17.95 -20.10 5.54
C PHE A 266 -17.47 -21.10 4.48
N LEU A 267 -17.65 -20.79 3.19
CA LEU A 267 -17.20 -21.65 2.09
C LEU A 267 -15.68 -21.87 2.13
N GLU A 268 -14.92 -20.83 2.46
CA GLU A 268 -13.46 -20.85 2.56
C GLU A 268 -12.96 -21.36 3.92
N GLY A 269 -13.87 -21.61 4.87
CA GLY A 269 -13.55 -22.16 6.19
C GLY A 269 -12.92 -21.17 7.17
N TRP A 270 -12.98 -19.86 6.90
CA TRP A 270 -12.52 -18.82 7.83
C TRP A 270 -13.54 -18.59 8.95
N LEU A 271 -14.82 -18.79 8.67
CA LEU A 271 -15.86 -18.95 9.68
C LEU A 271 -16.30 -20.41 9.76
N ARG A 272 -16.61 -20.86 10.98
CA ARG A 272 -17.04 -22.21 11.31
C ARG A 272 -18.56 -22.25 11.52
N PRO A 273 -19.28 -23.15 10.82
CA PRO A 273 -20.70 -23.35 11.07
C PRO A 273 -20.95 -23.65 12.54
N VAL A 274 -21.96 -23.00 13.13
CA VAL A 274 -22.38 -23.27 14.50
C VAL A 274 -23.55 -24.25 14.43
N ALA A 275 -23.46 -25.35 15.18
CA ALA A 275 -24.56 -26.30 15.29
C ALA A 275 -25.68 -25.65 16.12
N HIS A 276 -26.73 -25.20 15.44
CA HIS A 276 -27.91 -24.70 16.13
C HIS A 276 -28.72 -25.89 16.66
N ARG A 277 -29.18 -25.83 17.92
CA ARG A 277 -29.87 -26.95 18.64
C ARG A 277 -31.13 -27.51 17.95
N ARG A 278 -31.55 -26.95 16.82
CA ARG A 278 -32.78 -27.29 16.10
C ARG A 278 -32.61 -27.41 14.58
N ALA A 279 -31.37 -27.65 14.10
CA ALA A 279 -31.11 -28.05 12.72
C ALA A 279 -31.41 -29.55 12.51
#